data_AF-A0A9D1ITC6-F1
#
_entry.id   AF-A0A9D1ITC6-F1
#
_cell.length_a   1.000
_cell.length_b   1.000
_cell.length_c   1.000
_cell.angle_alpha   90.00
_cell.angle_beta   90.00
_cell.angle_gamma   90.00
#
_symmetry.space_group_name_H-M   'P 1'
#
loop_
_entity.id
_entity.type
_entity.pdbx_description
1 polymer ?
#
loop_
_entity_poly.entity_id
_entity_poly.type
_entity_poly.pdbx_seq_one_letter_code
_entity_poly.pdbx_strand_id
1 'polypeptide(L)' 'MIELSQLENLLAVEKYGTLSAAAEHIHLSQPALSRSMQKLEDELRVSLFDRQKNRVSLNATGQLAVEYARRVV' A
#
# COMPACT_ATOMS: atom_id res chain seq x y z
N MET A 1 14.08 -5.18 -2.99
CA MET A 1 14.54 -3.84 -3.38
C MET A 1 13.27 -3.06 -3.67
N ILE A 2 13.17 -1.81 -3.21
CA ILE A 2 11.94 -1.03 -3.42
C ILE A 2 11.77 -0.76 -4.90
N GLU A 3 10.63 -1.17 -5.43
CA GLU A 3 10.21 -1.00 -6.82
C GLU A 3 9.20 0.15 -6.94
N LEU A 4 9.28 0.94 -8.02
CA LEU A 4 8.38 2.07 -8.25
C LEU A 4 6.89 1.65 -8.21
N SER A 5 6.58 0.47 -8.76
CA SER A 5 5.22 -0.09 -8.76
C SER A 5 4.64 -0.32 -7.37
N GLN A 6 5.48 -0.60 -6.35
CA GLN A 6 5.01 -0.72 -4.97
C GLN A 6 4.59 0.64 -4.40
N LEU A 7 5.28 1.72 -4.77
CA LEU A 7 4.93 3.07 -4.35
C LEU A 7 3.66 3.55 -5.04
N GLU A 8 3.50 3.28 -6.34
CA GLU A 8 2.26 3.55 -7.09
C GLU A 8 1.06 2.79 -6.47
N ASN A 9 1.26 1.51 -6.14
CA ASN A 9 0.27 0.69 -5.45
C ASN A 9 -0.11 1.27 -4.08
N LEU A 10 0.87 1.78 -3.32
CA LEU A 10 0.61 2.43 -2.03
C LEU A 10 -0.24 3.70 -2.20
N LEU A 11 0.07 4.53 -3.20
CA LEU A 11 -0.71 5.72 -3.55
C LEU A 11 -2.14 5.36 -3.97
N ALA A 12 -2.32 4.25 -4.70
CA ALA A 12 -3.65 3.75 -5.03
C ALA A 12 -4.44 3.33 -3.78
N VAL A 13 -3.80 2.63 -2.83
CA VAL A 13 -4.44 2.24 -1.57
C VAL A 13 -4.89 3.45 -0.75
N GLU A 14 -4.08 4.51 -0.70
CA GLU A 14 -4.48 5.75 -0.04
C GLU A 14 -5.67 6.42 -0.74
N LYS A 15 -5.62 6.52 -2.07
CA LYS A 15 -6.66 7.18 -2.88
C LYS A 15 -8.01 6.49 -2.80
N TYR A 16 -8.03 5.16 -2.80
CA TYR A 16 -9.25 4.35 -2.85
C TYR A 16 -9.65 3.76 -1.49
N GLY A 17 -8.87 4.01 -0.43
CA GLY A 17 -9.15 3.70 0.96
C GLY A 17 -9.02 2.24 1.37
N THR A 18 -9.37 1.28 0.49
CA THR A 18 -9.27 -0.16 0.79
C THR A 18 -8.43 -0.89 -0.26
N LEU A 19 -7.79 -1.98 0.14
CA LEU A 19 -7.05 -2.86 -0.79
C LEU A 19 -7.95 -3.39 -1.92
N SER A 20 -9.21 -3.73 -1.64
CA SER A 20 -10.13 -4.23 -2.67
C SER A 20 -10.49 -3.15 -3.68
N ALA A 21 -10.87 -1.95 -3.21
CA ALA A 21 -11.20 -0.84 -4.09
C ALA A 21 -9.99 -0.38 -4.92
N ALA A 22 -8.81 -0.30 -4.30
CA ALA A 22 -7.59 0.05 -5.01
C ALA A 22 -7.23 -0.96 -6.10
N ALA A 23 -7.29 -2.26 -5.77
CA ALA A 23 -7.00 -3.34 -6.72
C ALA A 23 -7.92 -3.30 -7.95
N GLU A 24 -9.22 -3.05 -7.74
CA GLU A 24 -10.18 -2.89 -8.84
C GLU A 24 -9.82 -1.72 -9.77
N HIS A 25 -9.47 -0.56 -9.21
CA HIS A 25 -9.15 0.63 -9.98
C HIS A 25 -7.81 0.55 -10.73
N ILE A 26 -6.85 -0.23 -10.22
CA ILE A 26 -5.54 -0.43 -10.88
C ILE A 26 -5.45 -1.74 -11.65
N HIS A 27 -6.60 -2.41 -11.86
CA HIS A 27 -6.71 -3.67 -12.61
C HIS A 27 -5.81 -4.80 -12.09
N LEU A 28 -5.62 -4.88 -10.78
CA LEU A 28 -4.95 -5.98 -10.09
C LEU A 28 -5.96 -6.84 -9.33
N SER A 29 -5.59 -8.09 -9.08
CA SER A 29 -6.30 -8.87 -8.07
C SER A 29 -5.94 -8.35 -6.67
N GLN A 30 -6.91 -8.32 -5.75
CA GLN A 30 -6.66 -7.93 -4.36
C GLN A 30 -5.52 -8.73 -3.70
N PRO A 31 -5.37 -10.06 -3.93
CA PRO A 31 -4.21 -10.80 -3.42
C PRO A 31 -2.88 -10.36 -4.01
N ALA A 32 -2.83 -9.91 -5.27
CA ALA A 32 -1.62 -9.38 -5.88
C ALA A 32 -1.21 -8.04 -5.24
N LEU A 33 -2.17 -7.14 -5.05
CA LEU A 33 -1.93 -5.87 -4.36
C LEU A 33 -1.49 -6.08 -2.91
N SER A 34 -2.16 -6.97 -2.18
CA SER A 34 -1.78 -7.32 -0.80
C SER A 34 -0.34 -7.83 -0.70
N ARG A 35 0.07 -8.71 -1.63
CA ARG A 35 1.47 -9.18 -1.72
C ARG A 35 2.46 -8.06 -2.05
N SER A 36 2.09 -7.13 -2.92
CA SER A 36 2.92 -5.96 -3.24
C SER A 36 3.15 -5.08 -2.00
N MET A 37 2.08 -4.82 -1.23
CA MET A 37 2.15 -4.07 0.03
C MET A 37 2.97 -4.80 1.09
N GLN A 38 2.81 -6.12 1.23
CA GLN A 38 3.61 -6.90 2.17
C GLN A 38 5.10 -6.83 1.84
N LYS A 39 5.47 -6.96 0.55
CA LYS A 39 6.87 -6.82 0.14
C LYS A 39 7.44 -5.44 0.47
N LEU A 40 6.64 -4.38 0.28
CA LEU A 40 7.06 -3.03 0.63
C LEU A 40 7.28 -2.87 2.14
N GLU A 41 6.38 -3.41 2.97
CA GLU A 41 6.54 -3.46 4.44
C GLU A 41 7.83 -4.23 4.83
N ASP A 42 8.10 -5.37 4.19
CA ASP A 42 9.29 -6.20 4.46
C ASP A 42 10.59 -5.47 4.09
N GLU A 43 10.59 -4.72 2.98
CA GLU A 43 11.75 -3.96 2.51
C GLU A 43 12.03 -2.73 3.37
N LEU A 44 10.98 -2.04 3.81
CA LEU A 44 11.08 -0.92 4.74
C LEU A 44 11.30 -1.37 6.19
N ARG A 45 11.08 -2.66 6.49
CA ARG A 45 11.13 -3.26 7.83
C ARG A 45 10.20 -2.59 8.85
N VAL A 46 9.07 -2.07 8.36
CA VAL A 46 8.04 -1.41 9.17
C VAL A 46 6.66 -1.77 8.64
N SER A 47 5.68 -1.85 9.52
CA SER A 47 4.29 -1.98 9.10
C SER A 47 3.76 -0.63 8.63
N LEU A 48 3.14 -0.61 7.46
CA LEU A 48 2.43 0.54 6.90
C LEU A 48 0.92 0.46 7.15
N PHE A 49 0.43 -0.73 7.49
CA PHE A 49 -0.99 -0.98 7.69
C PHE A 49 -1.32 -1.52 9.08
N ASP A 50 -2.38 -0.99 9.67
CA ASP A 50 -3.06 -1.60 10.81
C ASP A 50 -4.03 -2.68 10.29
N ARG A 51 -3.84 -3.92 10.76
CA ARG A 51 -4.66 -5.07 10.38
C ARG A 51 -5.56 -5.45 11.55
N GLN A 52 -6.84 -5.10 11.44
CA GLN A 52 -7.91 -5.54 12.35
C GLN A 52 -8.76 -6.62 11.68
N LYS A 53 -9.51 -7.40 12.48
CA LYS A 53 -10.23 -8.62 12.04
C LYS A 53 -10.88 -8.53 10.64
N ASN A 54 -11.44 -7.39 10.27
CA ASN A 54 -12.10 -7.18 8.97
C ASN A 54 -11.67 -5.88 8.25
N ARG A 55 -10.59 -5.21 8.70
CA ARG A 55 -10.20 -3.92 8.11
C ARG A 55 -8.69 -3.77 8.06
N VAL A 56 -8.22 -3.29 6.91
CA VAL A 56 -6.83 -2.88 6.70
C VAL A 56 -6.86 -1.39 6.40
N SER A 57 -6.13 -0.60 7.17
CA SER A 57 -6.02 0.85 6.99
C SER A 57 -4.58 1.29 7.17
N LEU A 58 -4.18 2.37 6.50
CA LEU A 58 -2.85 2.95 6.71
C LEU A 58 -2.70 3.40 8.16
N ASN A 59 -1.56 3.05 8.76
CA ASN A 59 -1.14 3.58 10.06
C ASN A 59 -0.34 4.88 9.87
N ALA A 60 0.20 5.44 10.95
CA ALA A 60 1.01 6.67 10.90
C ALA A 60 2.22 6.56 9.96
N THR A 61 2.92 5.42 9.98
CA THR A 61 4.06 5.15 9.09
C THR A 61 3.60 5.02 7.64
N GLY A 62 2.45 4.39 7.39
CA GLY A 62 1.83 4.28 6.07
C GLY A 62 1.48 5.64 5.48
N GLN A 63 0.93 6.55 6.29
CA GLN A 63 0.63 7.93 5.88
C GLN A 63 1.91 8.69 5.53
N LEU A 64 2.96 8.56 6.35
CA LEU A 64 4.25 9.16 6.05
C LEU A 64 4.88 8.58 4.77
N ALA A 65 4.77 7.27 4.56
CA ALA A 65 5.26 6.61 3.35
C ALA A 65 4.52 7.11 2.09
N VAL A 66 3.22 7.39 2.18
CA VAL A 66 2.45 8.02 1.10
C VAL A 66 3.00 9.40 0.75
N GLU A 67 3.31 10.23 1.76
CA GLU A 67 3.89 11.56 1.52
C GLU A 67 5.22 11.48 0.77
N TYR A 68 6.07 10.52 1.12
CA TYR A 68 7.32 10.28 0.40
C TYR A 68 7.09 9.70 -0.99
N ALA A 69 6.18 8.75 -1.15
CA ALA A 69 5.84 8.14 -2.43
C ALA A 69 5.37 9.19 -3.45
N ARG A 70 4.56 10.18 -3.03
CA ARG A 70 4.13 11.31 -3.88
C ARG A 70 5.26 12.21 -4.39
N ARG A 71 6.45 12.15 -3.79
CA ARG A 71 7.62 12.94 -4.23
C ARG A 71 8.50 12.16 -5.20
N VAL A 72 8.33 10.85 -5.27
CA VAL A 72 9.14 9.93 -6.09
C VAL A 72 8.41 9.57 -7.39
N VAL A 73 7.10 9.33 -7.30
CA VAL A 73 6.19 9.09 -8.44
C VAL A 73 5.71 10.41 -9.00
#